data_AF-A0A2M8H2J7-F1
#
_entry.id   AF-A0A2M8H2J7-F1
#
_cell.length_a   1.000
_cell.length_b   1.000
_cell.length_c   1.000
_cell.angle_alpha   90.00
_cell.angle_beta   90.00
_cell.angle_gamma   90.00
#
_symmetry.space_group_name_H-M   'P 1'
#
loop_
_entity.id
_entity.type
_entity.pdbx_description
1 polymer ?
#
loop_
_entity_poly.entity_id
_entity_poly.type
_entity_poly.pdbx_seq_one_letter_code
_entity_poly.pdbx_strand_id
1 'polypeptide(L)'
;MKAHEFDAKFESDDDDVVMDLDLSQAKRPMHKQKRVNVDFPAWMLESLDREASRIGVTRQSIIKIWLAERLESVSHHSSLR
;
A
#
# COMPACT_ATOMS: atom_id res chain seq x y z
N MET A 1 -25.25 14.52 -14.41
CA MET A 1 -26.13 15.43 -13.64
C MET A 1 -25.48 16.80 -13.51
N LYS A 2 -26.19 17.78 -12.96
CA LYS A 2 -25.58 19.07 -12.57
C LYS A 2 -24.89 18.94 -11.21
N ALA A 3 -23.88 19.76 -10.93
CA ALA A 3 -23.09 19.68 -9.70
C ALA A 3 -23.94 19.71 -8.40
N HIS A 4 -24.92 20.61 -8.32
CA HIS A 4 -25.80 20.70 -7.14
C HIS A 4 -26.66 19.45 -6.90
N GLU A 5 -27.01 18.70 -7.95
CA GLU A 5 -27.76 17.45 -7.84
C GLU A 5 -26.85 16.31 -7.37
N PHE A 6 -25.57 16.35 -7.75
CA PHE A 6 -24.56 15.41 -7.28
C PHE A 6 -24.25 15.65 -5.80
N ASP A 7 -24.04 16.91 -5.39
CA ASP A 7 -23.75 17.25 -4.00
C ASP A 7 -24.90 16.82 -3.07
N ALA A 8 -26.15 17.10 -3.45
CA ALA A 8 -27.32 16.69 -2.66
C ALA A 8 -27.45 15.16 -2.50
N LYS A 9 -27.10 14.39 -3.55
CA LYS A 9 -27.07 12.92 -3.49
C LYS A 9 -25.86 12.37 -2.73
N PHE A 10 -24.72 13.06 -2.78
CA PHE A 10 -23.53 12.66 -2.02
C PHE A 10 -23.72 12.83 -0.52
N GLU A 11 -24.50 13.85 -0.12
CA GLU A 11 -24.82 14.14 1.28
C GLU A 11 -26.00 13.34 1.83
N SER A 12 -26.80 12.67 0.99
CA SER A 12 -27.86 11.78 1.46
C SER A 12 -27.32 10.38 1.79
N ASP A 13 -27.62 9.88 2.99
CA ASP A 13 -27.24 8.52 3.41
C ASP A 13 -27.98 7.40 2.64
N ASP A 14 -28.99 7.76 1.83
CA ASP A 14 -29.88 6.82 1.13
C ASP A 14 -29.46 6.55 -0.34
N ASP A 15 -28.65 7.40 -0.97
CA ASP A 15 -28.32 7.29 -2.40
C ASP A 15 -26.82 7.03 -2.64
N ASP A 16 -26.50 5.89 -3.27
CA ASP A 16 -25.13 5.58 -3.69
C ASP A 16 -24.76 6.32 -4.99
N VAL A 17 -23.91 7.34 -4.88
CA VAL A 17 -23.41 8.13 -6.02
C VAL A 17 -22.48 7.36 -6.96
N VAL A 18 -22.02 6.16 -6.58
CA VAL A 18 -21.06 5.38 -7.36
C VAL A 18 -21.62 5.03 -8.76
N MET A 19 -22.94 4.86 -8.88
CA MET A 19 -23.62 4.60 -10.16
C MET A 19 -23.57 5.79 -11.13
N ASP A 20 -23.40 7.01 -10.62
CA ASP A 20 -23.34 8.25 -11.40
C ASP A 20 -21.89 8.61 -11.84
N LEU A 21 -20.88 7.87 -11.34
CA LEU A 21 -19.46 8.10 -11.65
C LEU A 21 -18.98 7.31 -12.87
N ASP A 22 -18.29 7.97 -13.81
CA ASP A 22 -17.51 7.29 -14.84
C ASP A 22 -16.20 6.75 -14.25
N LEU A 23 -16.20 5.45 -13.92
CA LEU A 23 -15.04 4.76 -13.35
C LEU A 23 -14.08 4.20 -14.41
N SER A 24 -14.27 4.49 -15.70
CA SER A 24 -13.42 3.95 -16.77
C SER A 24 -11.93 4.29 -16.61
N GLN A 25 -11.62 5.41 -15.95
CA GLN A 25 -10.25 5.84 -15.63
C GLN A 25 -9.87 5.67 -14.15
N ALA A 26 -10.74 5.07 -13.33
CA ALA A 26 -10.47 4.85 -11.91
C ALA A 26 -9.23 3.94 -11.76
N LYS A 27 -8.22 4.43 -11.05
CA LYS A 27 -6.96 3.70 -10.80
C LYS A 27 -6.75 3.54 -9.31
N ARG A 28 -6.29 2.36 -8.92
CA ARG A 28 -5.77 2.09 -7.56
C ARG A 28 -4.24 2.10 -7.61
N PRO A 29 -3.57 3.27 -7.51
CA PRO A 29 -2.14 3.42 -7.79
C PRO A 29 -1.25 2.51 -6.92
N MET A 30 -1.69 2.11 -5.74
CA MET A 30 -0.95 1.26 -4.80
C MET A 30 -1.20 -0.25 -4.96
N HIS A 31 -2.01 -0.68 -5.93
CA HIS A 31 -2.31 -2.11 -6.15
C HIS A 31 -1.44 -2.79 -7.21
N LYS A 32 -0.65 -2.02 -7.97
CA LYS A 32 0.20 -2.59 -9.02
C LYS A 32 1.44 -3.21 -8.40
N GLN A 33 1.46 -4.54 -8.31
CA GLN A 33 2.63 -5.30 -7.88
C GLN A 33 3.62 -5.44 -9.02
N LYS A 34 4.89 -5.10 -8.79
CA LYS A 34 6.00 -5.33 -9.71
C LYS A 34 6.94 -6.36 -9.11
N ARG A 35 7.29 -7.41 -9.88
CA ARG A 35 8.29 -8.40 -9.46
C ARG A 35 9.69 -7.81 -9.63
N VAL A 36 10.53 -8.02 -8.61
CA VAL A 36 11.94 -7.63 -8.60
C VAL A 36 12.74 -8.83 -8.08
N ASN A 37 13.85 -9.13 -8.73
CA ASN A 37 14.80 -10.15 -8.28
C ASN A 37 15.96 -9.46 -7.57
N VAL A 38 16.37 -10.00 -6.41
CA VAL A 38 17.46 -9.47 -5.60
C VAL A 38 18.25 -10.65 -5.05
N ASP A 39 19.58 -10.60 -5.19
CA ASP A 39 20.47 -11.58 -4.61
C ASP A 39 20.84 -11.17 -3.18
N PHE A 40 20.85 -12.15 -2.28
CA PHE A 40 21.19 -11.96 -0.86
C PHE A 40 22.32 -12.90 -0.46
N PRO A 41 23.28 -12.45 0.36
CA PRO A 41 24.24 -13.34 1.00
C PRO A 41 23.53 -14.40 1.84
N ALA A 42 24.10 -15.61 1.91
CA ALA A 42 23.52 -16.73 2.66
C ALA A 42 23.23 -16.38 4.12
N TRP A 43 24.18 -15.73 4.80
CA TRP A 43 24.03 -15.31 6.21
C TRP A 43 22.82 -14.38 6.43
N MET A 44 22.48 -13.56 5.43
CA MET A 44 21.36 -12.64 5.51
C MET A 44 20.03 -13.39 5.35
N LEU A 45 19.95 -14.35 4.41
CA LEU A 45 18.79 -15.20 4.26
C LEU A 45 18.49 -16.01 5.52
N GLU A 46 19.52 -16.60 6.13
CA GLU A 46 19.38 -17.34 7.39
C GLU A 46 18.86 -16.47 8.53
N SER A 47 19.34 -15.23 8.60
CA SER A 47 18.89 -14.25 9.60
C SER A 47 17.42 -13.85 9.37
N LEU A 48 17.04 -13.62 8.11
CA LEU A 48 15.66 -13.31 7.72
C LEU A 48 14.70 -14.48 8.03
N ASP A 49 15.12 -15.71 7.79
CA ASP A 49 14.30 -16.90 8.06
C ASP A 49 14.05 -17.11 9.54
N ARG A 50 15.09 -16.93 10.37
CA ARG A 50 14.97 -17.04 11.82
C ARG A 50 13.94 -16.04 12.34
N GLU A 51 14.00 -14.81 11.85
CA GLU A 51 13.11 -13.74 12.27
C GLU A 51 11.68 -13.94 11.76
N ALA A 52 11.53 -14.31 10.49
CA ALA A 52 10.24 -14.63 9.91
C ALA A 52 9.55 -15.75 10.70
N SER A 53 10.29 -16.78 11.09
CA SER A 53 9.81 -17.88 11.93
C SER A 53 9.43 -17.42 13.34
N ARG A 54 10.22 -16.52 13.95
CA ARG A 54 9.95 -15.98 15.29
C ARG A 54 8.63 -15.21 15.36
N ILE A 55 8.30 -14.47 14.31
CA ILE A 55 7.09 -13.64 14.23
C ILE A 55 5.91 -14.40 13.58
N GLY A 56 6.17 -15.55 12.96
CA GLY A 56 5.14 -16.38 12.32
C GLY A 56 4.71 -15.87 10.95
N VAL A 57 5.64 -15.29 10.18
CA VAL A 57 5.39 -14.73 8.84
C VAL A 57 6.32 -15.35 7.81
N THR A 58 6.06 -15.11 6.52
CA THR A 58 6.95 -15.57 5.45
C THR A 58 8.20 -14.67 5.34
N ARG A 59 9.28 -15.20 4.76
CA ARG A 59 10.47 -14.41 4.41
C ARG A 59 10.12 -13.18 3.56
N GLN A 60 9.19 -13.30 2.61
CA GLN A 60 8.77 -12.16 1.78
C GLN A 60 8.01 -11.11 2.60
N SER A 61 7.20 -11.53 3.56
CA SER A 61 6.47 -10.63 4.45
C SER A 61 7.41 -9.83 5.34
N ILE A 62 8.42 -10.47 5.95
CA ILE A 62 9.36 -9.74 6.83
C ILE A 62 10.19 -8.73 6.05
N ILE A 63 10.64 -9.08 4.83
CA ILE A 63 11.34 -8.15 3.92
C ILE A 63 10.47 -6.93 3.62
N LYS A 64 9.18 -7.16 3.32
CA LYS A 64 8.23 -6.07 3.01
C LYS A 64 8.03 -5.14 4.22
N ILE A 65 7.84 -5.69 5.41
CA ILE A 65 7.60 -4.92 6.65
C ILE A 65 8.82 -4.04 6.94
N TRP A 66 10.01 -4.62 7.00
CA TRP A 66 11.23 -3.87 7.31
C TRP A 66 11.57 -2.82 6.25
N LEU A 67 11.33 -3.11 4.97
CA LEU A 67 11.53 -2.13 3.91
C LEU A 67 10.55 -0.95 4.05
N ALA A 68 9.28 -1.21 4.39
CA ALA A 68 8.30 -0.16 4.62
C ALA A 68 8.70 0.72 5.82
N GLU A 69 9.04 0.10 6.96
CA GLU A 69 9.50 0.80 8.17
C GLU A 69 10.73 1.67 7.88
N ARG A 70 11.68 1.15 7.10
CA ARG A 70 12.88 1.90 6.74
C ARG A 70 12.57 3.07 5.82
N LEU A 71 11.69 2.89 4.83
CA LEU A 71 11.27 3.96 3.92
C LEU A 71 10.49 5.06 4.64
N GLU A 72 9.61 4.69 5.56
CA GLU A 72 8.89 5.64 6.42
C GLU A 72 9.84 6.41 7.34
N SER A 73 10.82 5.73 7.95
CA SER A 73 11.85 6.39 8.74
C SER A 73 12.62 7.43 7.92
N VAL A 74 13.03 7.09 6.69
CA VAL A 74 13.77 8.00 5.80
C VAL A 74 12.91 9.18 5.35
N SER A 75 11.63 8.96 5.02
CA SER A 75 10.73 10.05 4.60
C SER A 75 10.51 11.07 5.73
N HIS A 76 10.32 10.60 6.96
CA HIS A 76 10.18 11.47 8.13
C HIS A 76 11.44 12.29 8.42
N HIS A 77 12.63 11.73 8.21
CA HIS A 77 13.89 12.47 8.37
C HIS A 77 14.09 13.53 7.28
N SER A 78 13.55 13.30 6.08
CA SER A 78 13.63 14.26 4.99
C SER A 78 12.62 15.41 5.10
N SER A 79 11.51 15.23 5.81
CA SER A 79 10.51 16.29 6.03
C SER A 79 10.84 17.23 7.20
N LEU A 80 11.83 16.88 8.01
CA LEU A 80 12.33 17.68 9.15
C LEU A 80 13.58 18.50 8.81
N ARG A 81 13.94 18.60 7.52
CA ARG A 81 15.03 19.43 7.00
C ARG A 81 14.53 20.45 5.98
#